data_AF-A0A2N5AG02-F1
#
_entry.id   AF-A0A2N5AG02-F1
#
_cell.length_a   1.000
_cell.length_b   1.000
_cell.length_c   1.000
_cell.angle_alpha   90.00
_cell.angle_beta   90.00
_cell.angle_gamma   90.00
#
_symmetry.space_group_name_H-M   'P 1'
#
loop_
_entity.id
_entity.type
_entity.pdbx_description
1 polymer ?
#
loop_
_entity_poly.entity_id
_entity_poly.type
_entity_poly.pdbx_seq_one_letter_code
_entity_poly.pdbx_strand_id
1 'polypeptide(L)'
;MSRQGDNVRKMATTTRGILAGCLLFVAGALSASAQAGVALGATRVIYPAGQKQVQLAVTNNDDNSTWLIQSWVENADGQRDGRFVITPPLFAMQGKKENT
;
A
#
# COMPACT_ATOMS: atom_id res chain seq x y z
N MET A 1 10.86 -39.50 47.44
CA MET A 1 10.07 -39.46 46.18
C MET A 1 9.51 -38.05 45.96
N SER A 2 10.18 -37.19 45.19
CA SER A 2 9.67 -35.82 44.87
C SER A 2 9.95 -35.37 43.43
N ARG A 3 10.66 -36.17 42.62
CA ARG A 3 11.12 -35.77 41.29
C ARG A 3 10.04 -35.85 40.19
N GLN A 4 8.93 -36.56 40.44
CA GLN A 4 7.87 -36.80 39.45
C GLN A 4 7.02 -35.54 39.17
N GLY A 5 6.66 -34.77 40.21
CA GLY A 5 5.77 -33.59 40.09
C GLY A 5 6.45 -32.37 39.46
N ASP A 6 7.74 -32.19 39.71
CA ASP A 6 8.52 -31.08 39.13
C ASP A 6 8.74 -31.25 37.62
N ASN A 7 8.90 -32.49 37.14
CA ASN A 7 9.01 -32.78 35.71
C ASN A 7 7.71 -32.49 34.96
N VAL A 8 6.54 -32.81 35.54
CA VAL A 8 5.23 -32.51 34.93
C VAL A 8 4.98 -31.00 34.85
N ARG A 9 5.36 -30.23 35.89
CA ARG A 9 5.26 -28.76 35.91
C ARG A 9 6.23 -28.09 34.93
N LYS A 10 7.46 -28.60 34.80
CA LYS A 10 8.43 -28.14 33.80
C LYS A 10 7.94 -28.46 32.38
N MET A 11 7.44 -29.66 32.15
CA MET A 11 6.91 -30.10 30.85
C MET A 11 5.73 -29.23 30.40
N ALA A 12 4.76 -28.95 31.30
CA ALA A 12 3.63 -28.07 31.00
C ALA A 12 4.04 -26.62 30.69
N THR A 13 5.07 -26.10 31.36
CA THR A 13 5.59 -24.75 31.11
C THR A 13 6.33 -24.68 29.76
N THR A 14 7.12 -25.71 29.43
CA THR A 14 7.81 -25.82 28.13
C THR A 14 6.80 -25.96 26.99
N THR A 15 5.75 -26.77 27.14
CA THR A 15 4.70 -26.92 26.11
C THR A 15 3.95 -25.62 25.84
N ARG A 16 3.66 -24.82 26.88
CA ARG A 16 3.04 -23.49 26.74
C ARG A 16 3.95 -22.49 26.02
N GLY A 17 5.25 -22.50 26.34
CA GLY A 17 6.23 -21.66 25.65
C GLY A 17 6.35 -22.00 24.15
N ILE A 18 6.35 -23.30 23.82
CA ILE A 18 6.38 -23.77 22.44
C ILE A 18 5.09 -23.38 21.71
N LEU A 19 3.91 -23.59 22.32
CA LEU A 19 2.63 -23.19 21.72
C LEU A 19 2.54 -21.68 21.46
N ALA A 20 2.97 -20.85 22.42
CA ALA A 20 3.01 -19.41 22.24
C ALA A 20 4.00 -18.98 21.14
N GLY A 21 5.17 -19.62 21.07
CA GLY A 21 6.16 -19.40 20.02
C GLY A 21 5.64 -19.78 18.63
N CYS A 22 4.99 -20.93 18.49
CA CYS A 22 4.35 -21.35 17.25
C CYS A 22 3.24 -20.38 16.83
N LEU A 23 2.42 -19.93 17.78
CA LEU A 23 1.34 -18.98 17.50
C LEU A 23 1.89 -17.62 17.00
N LEU A 24 2.96 -17.11 17.61
CA LEU A 24 3.63 -15.88 17.18
C LEU A 24 4.28 -16.02 15.80
N PHE A 25 4.89 -17.18 15.51
CA PHE A 25 5.48 -17.46 14.21
C PHE A 25 4.42 -17.51 13.10
N VAL A 26 3.28 -18.16 13.35
CA VAL A 26 2.15 -18.21 12.42
C VAL A 26 1.54 -16.82 12.21
N ALA A 27 1.38 -16.03 13.28
CA ALA A 27 0.86 -14.67 13.17
C ALA A 27 1.76 -13.76 12.31
N GLY A 28 3.09 -13.87 12.46
CA GLY A 28 4.04 -13.13 11.62
C GLY A 28 3.99 -13.54 10.13
N ALA A 29 3.80 -14.83 9.86
CA ALA A 29 3.70 -15.37 8.51
C ALA A 29 2.41 -14.96 7.77
N LEU A 30 1.36 -14.56 8.50
CA LEU A 30 0.07 -14.13 7.93
C LEU A 30 0.02 -12.61 7.63
N SER A 31 1.14 -11.91 7.71
CA SER A 31 1.19 -10.48 7.38
C SER A 31 0.86 -10.25 5.91
N ALA A 32 -0.19 -9.48 5.63
CA ALA A 32 -0.56 -9.12 4.26
C ALA A 32 0.48 -8.13 3.68
N SER A 33 1.04 -8.45 2.52
CA SER A 33 1.84 -7.48 1.76
C SER A 33 0.89 -6.52 1.03
N ALA A 34 1.05 -5.22 1.29
CA ALA A 34 0.39 -4.18 0.52
C ALA A 34 1.30 -3.78 -0.65
N GLN A 35 0.90 -4.11 -1.87
CA GLN A 35 1.62 -3.71 -3.08
C GLN A 35 0.92 -2.51 -3.70
N ALA A 36 1.57 -1.34 -3.70
CA ALA A 36 1.08 -0.15 -4.36
C ALA A 36 1.78 0.00 -5.71
N GLY A 37 1.04 -0.22 -6.80
CA GLY A 37 1.57 -0.14 -8.17
C GLY A 37 1.76 1.30 -8.67
N VAL A 38 1.01 2.28 -8.16
CA VAL A 38 1.02 3.66 -8.68
C VAL A 38 1.49 4.65 -7.62
N ALA A 39 2.45 5.50 -7.98
CA ALA A 39 2.95 6.60 -7.15
C ALA A 39 2.77 7.95 -7.84
N LEU A 40 2.51 8.99 -7.05
CA LEU A 40 2.43 10.38 -7.51
C LEU A 40 3.69 11.14 -7.08
N GLY A 41 4.18 12.04 -7.93
CA GLY A 41 5.38 12.86 -7.64
C GLY A 41 5.18 13.90 -6.53
N ALA A 42 3.94 14.15 -6.10
CA ALA A 42 3.61 15.07 -5.02
C ALA A 42 2.33 14.65 -4.28
N THR A 43 2.18 15.10 -3.04
CA THR A 43 0.95 14.90 -2.22
C THR A 43 -0.06 16.03 -2.38
N ARG A 44 0.33 17.12 -3.06
CA ARG A 44 -0.50 18.30 -3.32
C ARG A 44 -0.01 18.97 -4.60
N VAL A 45 -0.96 19.49 -5.37
CA VAL A 45 -0.69 20.39 -6.50
C VAL A 45 -1.15 21.80 -6.14
N ILE A 46 -0.24 22.78 -6.23
CA ILE A 46 -0.58 24.20 -6.15
C ILE A 46 -0.66 24.73 -7.58
N TYR A 47 -1.81 25.28 -7.96
CA TYR A 47 -2.03 25.87 -9.28
C TYR A 47 -1.93 27.41 -9.17
N PRO A 48 -0.81 28.04 -9.57
CA PRO A 48 -0.68 29.49 -9.47
C PRO A 48 -1.62 30.21 -10.43
N ALA A 49 -2.17 31.34 -9.99
CA ALA A 49 -3.00 32.18 -10.86
C ALA A 49 -2.21 32.64 -12.10
N GLY A 50 -2.85 32.61 -13.27
CA GLY A 50 -2.25 33.01 -14.54
C GLY A 50 -1.43 31.91 -15.25
N GLN A 51 -1.17 30.78 -14.61
CA GLN A 51 -0.59 29.63 -15.29
C GLN A 51 -1.64 28.90 -16.13
N LYS A 52 -1.23 28.39 -17.29
CA LYS A 52 -2.10 27.62 -18.19
C LYS A 52 -2.21 26.14 -17.80
N GLN A 53 -1.16 25.61 -17.19
CA GLN A 53 -1.08 24.21 -16.78
C GLN A 53 -0.04 24.01 -15.68
N VAL A 54 -0.16 22.88 -14.98
CA VAL A 54 0.82 22.35 -14.04
C VAL A 54 0.98 20.86 -14.33
N GLN A 55 2.17 20.32 -14.10
CA GLN A 55 2.49 18.92 -14.35
C GLN A 55 2.52 18.15 -13.03
N LEU A 56 2.12 16.89 -13.07
CA LEU A 56 2.17 15.97 -11.94
C LEU A 56 2.67 14.63 -12.45
N ALA A 57 3.87 14.25 -12.03
CA ALA A 57 4.44 12.97 -12.40
C ALA A 57 3.64 11.81 -11.78
N VAL A 58 3.39 10.79 -12.59
CA VAL A 58 2.81 9.51 -12.19
C VAL A 58 3.78 8.40 -12.58
N THR A 59 4.03 7.47 -11.65
CA THR A 59 4.95 6.35 -11.84
C THR A 59 4.26 5.05 -11.54
N ASN A 60 4.49 4.05 -12.41
CA ASN A 60 4.15 2.67 -12.14
C ASN A 60 5.37 1.93 -11.56
N ASN A 61 5.29 1.55 -10.29
CA ASN A 61 6.35 0.87 -9.53
C ASN A 61 6.30 -0.66 -9.69
N ASP A 62 5.29 -1.20 -10.36
CA ASP A 62 5.24 -2.61 -10.70
C ASP A 62 5.92 -2.84 -12.06
N ASP A 63 7.07 -3.52 -12.04
CA ASP A 63 7.87 -3.81 -13.24
C ASP A 63 7.15 -4.72 -14.23
N ASN A 64 6.21 -5.55 -13.77
CA ASN A 64 5.62 -6.63 -14.57
C ASN A 64 4.15 -6.40 -14.94
N SER A 65 3.54 -5.35 -14.42
CA SER A 65 2.12 -5.07 -14.63
C SER A 65 1.90 -3.79 -15.44
N THR A 66 0.95 -3.84 -16.36
CA THR A 66 0.42 -2.64 -17.03
C THR A 66 -0.80 -2.15 -16.27
N TRP A 67 -0.80 -0.87 -15.89
CA TRP A 67 -1.91 -0.24 -15.17
C TRP A 67 -2.66 0.72 -16.08
N LEU A 68 -3.97 0.82 -15.90
CA LEU A 68 -4.81 1.82 -16.55
C LEU A 68 -4.99 2.99 -15.57
N ILE A 69 -4.51 4.17 -15.95
CA ILE A 69 -4.65 5.38 -15.15
C ILE A 69 -5.82 6.19 -15.69
N GLN A 70 -6.79 6.45 -14.82
CA GLN A 70 -7.92 7.32 -15.08
C GLN A 70 -7.92 8.47 -14.09
N SER A 71 -8.12 9.69 -14.57
CA SER A 71 -8.04 10.90 -13.75
C SER A 71 -9.27 11.79 -13.91
N TRP A 72 -9.69 12.39 -12.79
CA TRP A 72 -10.72 13.42 -12.72
C TRP A 72 -10.45 14.32 -11.51
N VAL A 73 -11.13 15.46 -11.47
CA VAL A 73 -11.08 16.40 -10.34
C VAL A 73 -12.44 16.38 -9.66
N GLU A 74 -12.46 16.39 -8.34
CA GLU A 74 -13.66 16.52 -7.51
C GLU A 74 -13.62 17.82 -6.73
N ASN A 75 -14.80 18.37 -6.42
CA ASN A 75 -14.95 19.48 -5.50
C ASN A 75 -14.99 18.99 -4.04
N ALA A 76 -15.11 19.91 -3.08
CA ALA A 76 -15.16 19.59 -1.66
C ALA A 76 -16.39 18.73 -1.25
N ASP A 77 -17.43 18.71 -2.08
CA ASP A 77 -18.65 17.92 -1.87
C ASP A 77 -18.54 16.51 -2.49
N GLY A 78 -17.37 16.13 -3.05
CA GLY A 78 -17.13 14.85 -3.70
C GLY A 78 -17.76 14.71 -5.09
N GLN A 79 -18.20 15.83 -5.69
CA GLN A 79 -18.77 15.84 -7.02
C GLN A 79 -17.71 16.14 -8.06
N ARG A 80 -17.76 15.47 -9.21
CA ARG A 80 -16.85 15.72 -10.32
C ARG A 80 -16.94 17.18 -10.79
N ASP A 81 -15.81 17.87 -10.78
CA ASP A 81 -15.69 19.26 -11.20
C ASP A 81 -15.26 19.35 -12.66
N GLY A 82 -16.05 20.03 -13.49
CA GLY A 82 -15.78 20.23 -14.91
C GLY A 82 -14.90 21.43 -15.23
N ARG A 83 -14.51 22.24 -14.23
CA ARG A 83 -13.70 23.47 -14.44
C ARG A 83 -12.22 23.19 -14.67
N PHE A 84 -11.75 22.00 -14.29
CA PHE A 84 -10.39 21.53 -14.51
C PHE A 84 -10.41 20.24 -15.34
N VAL A 85 -9.40 20.07 -16.19
CA VAL A 85 -9.19 18.86 -16.98
C VAL A 85 -7.76 18.36 -16.75
N ILE A 86 -7.62 17.04 -16.67
CA ILE A 86 -6.33 16.35 -16.63
C ILE A 86 -6.15 15.66 -17.98
N THR A 87 -4.96 15.81 -18.57
CA THR A 87 -4.67 15.31 -19.91
C THR A 87 -3.40 14.47 -19.88
N PRO A 88 -3.42 13.21 -20.36
CA PRO A 88 -4.60 12.47 -20.81
C PRO A 88 -5.50 12.01 -19.63
N PRO A 89 -6.84 12.01 -19.78
CA PRO A 89 -7.75 11.61 -18.71
C PRO A 89 -7.80 10.09 -18.52
N LEU A 90 -7.31 9.32 -19.50
CA LEU A 90 -7.24 7.87 -19.49
C LEU A 90 -6.03 7.43 -20.32
N PHE A 91 -5.12 6.66 -19.73
CA PHE A 91 -3.96 6.12 -20.44
C PHE A 91 -3.41 4.86 -19.77
N ALA A 92 -2.80 3.98 -20.56
CA ALA A 92 -2.13 2.79 -20.05
C ALA A 92 -0.66 3.10 -19.72
N MET A 93 -0.20 2.65 -18.55
CA MET A 93 1.19 2.73 -18.09
C MET A 93 1.77 1.33 -17.97
N GLN A 94 2.74 1.03 -18.83
CA GLN A 94 3.57 -0.18 -18.71
C GLN A 94 4.45 -0.09 -17.44
N GLY A 95 4.98 -1.23 -17.01
CA GLY A 95 5.89 -1.30 -15.87
C GLY A 95 7.12 -0.42 -16.05
N LYS A 96 7.59 0.17 -14.94
CA LYS A 96 8.80 1.01 -14.88
C LYS A 96 8.77 2.26 -15.77
N LYS A 97 7.57 2.79 -16.05
CA LYS A 97 7.36 4.00 -16.85
C LYS A 97 6.93 5.17 -15.97
N GLU A 98 7.55 6.32 -16.20
CA GLU A 98 7.13 7.62 -15.67
C GLU A 98 6.37 8.39 -16.75
N ASN A 99 5.31 9.10 -16.37
CA ASN A 99 4.62 10.06 -17.23
C ASN A 99 4.53 11.40 -16.49
N THR A 100 4.99 12.47 -17.12
CA THR A 100 5.03 13.84 -16.56
C THR A 100 3.93 14.70 -17.15
#